data_AF-G0P2B3-F1
#
_entry.id   AF-G0P2B3-F1
#
_cell.length_a   1.000
_cell.length_b   1.000
_cell.length_c   1.000
_cell.angle_alpha   90.00
_cell.angle_beta   90.00
_cell.angle_gamma   90.00
#
_symmetry.space_group_name_H-M   'P 1'
#
loop_
_entity.id
_entity.type
_entity.pdbx_description
1 polymer ?
#
loop_
_entity_poly.entity_id
_entity_poly.type
_entity_poly.pdbx_seq_one_letter_code
_entity_poly.pdbx_strand_id
1 'polypeptide(L)'
;MSSSKTAVVYTSGYSTLEGLSEGKTTFSVYWGVDHMNNYEASVEGYYDINYAELYAAQNAVKTAAKQKYSKIIIRTGSRFVYDLIKNSANFANAPTEILHLVQSIHDFKRQVIVNVELEANEASGGVYEHQVAERVTADKENKHD
;
A
#
# COMPACT_ATOMS: atom_id res chain seq x y z
N MET A 1 -30.13 -7.04 -1.56
CA MET A 1 -28.83 -7.73 -1.63
C MET A 1 -27.76 -6.65 -1.79
N SER A 2 -26.89 -6.47 -0.79
CA SER A 2 -25.79 -5.51 -0.92
C SER A 2 -24.83 -6.02 -1.99
N SER A 3 -24.61 -5.25 -3.05
CA SER A 3 -23.60 -5.57 -4.06
C SER A 3 -22.24 -5.74 -3.38
N SER A 4 -21.57 -6.86 -3.63
CA SER A 4 -20.25 -7.15 -3.07
C SER A 4 -19.24 -6.11 -3.59
N LYS A 5 -18.87 -5.14 -2.75
CA LYS A 5 -17.96 -4.05 -3.13
C LYS A 5 -16.52 -4.55 -3.11
N THR A 6 -15.95 -4.74 -4.31
CA THR A 6 -14.53 -5.10 -4.50
C THR A 6 -13.72 -3.85 -4.87
N ALA A 7 -12.59 -3.62 -4.19
CA ALA A 7 -11.62 -2.59 -4.54
C ALA A 7 -10.38 -3.21 -5.21
N VAL A 8 -9.84 -2.52 -6.20
CA VAL A 8 -8.49 -2.76 -6.75
C VAL A 8 -7.68 -1.53 -6.42
N VAL A 9 -6.57 -1.70 -5.70
CA VAL A 9 -5.80 -0.60 -5.13
C VAL A 9 -4.33 -0.79 -5.44
N TYR A 10 -3.70 0.27 -5.96
CA TYR A 10 -2.28 0.32 -6.24
C TYR A 10 -1.56 0.94 -5.06
N THR A 11 -0.46 0.32 -4.62
CA THR A 11 0.31 0.78 -3.46
C THR A 11 1.79 0.83 -3.80
N SER A 12 2.44 1.92 -3.41
CA SER A 12 3.88 2.08 -3.53
C SER A 12 4.48 2.78 -2.31
N GLY A 13 5.78 2.61 -2.16
CA GLY A 13 6.62 3.37 -1.24
C GLY A 13 7.87 3.79 -1.98
N TYR A 14 8.38 4.98 -1.68
CA TYR A 14 9.62 5.48 -2.27
C TYR A 14 10.40 6.32 -1.25
N SER A 15 11.72 6.35 -1.40
CA SER A 15 12.60 7.17 -0.58
C SER A 15 13.41 8.12 -1.45
N THR A 16 13.53 9.37 -1.02
CA THR A 16 14.28 10.41 -1.75
C THR A 16 15.77 10.38 -1.49
N LEU A 17 16.21 9.86 -0.34
CA LEU A 17 17.61 9.67 0.05
C LEU A 17 17.73 8.39 0.89
N GLU A 18 17.54 7.24 0.23
CA GLU A 18 17.51 5.94 0.88
C GLU A 18 18.76 5.69 1.74
N GLY A 19 18.57 5.23 2.98
CA GLY A 19 19.66 4.90 3.92
C GLY A 19 20.36 6.09 4.59
N LEU A 20 19.96 7.33 4.31
CA LEU A 20 20.46 8.53 4.99
C LEU A 20 19.45 9.04 6.03
N SER A 21 19.93 9.56 7.15
CA SER A 21 19.09 10.13 8.23
C SER A 21 18.28 11.36 7.81
N GLU A 22 18.57 11.92 6.64
CA GLU A 22 17.84 13.05 6.04
C GLU A 22 16.82 12.58 4.99
N GLY A 23 16.75 11.27 4.70
CA GLY A 23 15.84 10.70 3.73
C GLY A 23 14.39 10.86 4.13
N LYS A 24 13.55 11.27 3.18
CA LYS A 24 12.10 11.20 3.34
C LYS A 24 11.61 9.97 2.63
N THR A 25 11.00 9.10 3.42
CA THR A 25 10.29 7.93 2.92
C THR A 25 8.81 8.26 2.86
N THR A 26 8.22 8.04 1.70
CA THR A 26 6.82 8.34 1.38
C THR A 26 6.11 7.07 0.98
N PHE A 27 4.82 7.02 1.23
CA PHE A 27 3.95 5.96 0.76
C PHE A 27 2.74 6.52 0.03
N SER A 28 2.26 5.80 -0.98
CA SER A 28 1.15 6.23 -1.84
C SER A 28 0.15 5.08 -2.01
N VAL A 29 -1.14 5.44 -1.97
CA VAL A 29 -2.26 4.52 -2.15
C VAL A 29 -3.22 5.13 -3.18
N TYR A 30 -3.42 4.42 -4.29
CA TYR A 30 -4.28 4.87 -5.39
C TYR A 30 -5.43 3.88 -5.63
N TRP A 31 -6.65 4.36 -5.43
CA TRP A 31 -7.90 3.60 -5.52
C TRP A 31 -8.62 3.77 -6.86
N GLY A 32 -8.18 4.71 -7.69
CA GLY A 32 -8.80 5.07 -8.97
C GLY A 32 -8.99 6.59 -9.11
N VAL A 33 -9.34 7.03 -10.32
CA VAL A 33 -9.57 8.45 -10.63
C VAL A 33 -10.69 9.00 -9.74
N ASP A 34 -10.47 10.19 -9.20
CA ASP A 34 -11.35 10.94 -8.29
C ASP A 34 -11.77 10.18 -7.03
N HIS A 35 -11.07 9.10 -6.68
CA HIS A 35 -11.42 8.35 -5.51
C HIS A 35 -10.97 9.08 -4.25
N MET A 36 -11.91 9.40 -3.36
CA MET A 36 -11.68 10.11 -2.09
C MET A 36 -10.68 9.46 -1.12
N ASN A 37 -10.19 8.25 -1.43
CA ASN A 37 -9.25 7.50 -0.60
C ASN A 37 -7.83 7.54 -1.17
N ASN A 38 -7.62 8.20 -2.33
CA ASN A 38 -6.29 8.45 -2.87
C ASN A 38 -5.49 9.24 -1.84
N TYR A 39 -4.35 8.71 -1.45
CA TYR A 39 -3.58 9.24 -0.34
C TYR A 39 -2.10 9.06 -0.57
N GLU A 40 -1.34 10.06 -0.14
CA GLU A 40 0.12 10.03 -0.12
C GLU A 40 0.59 10.80 1.11
N ALA A 41 1.56 10.24 1.83
CA ALA A 41 2.18 10.90 2.98
C ALA A 41 3.57 10.34 3.30
N SER A 42 4.37 11.17 3.97
CA SER A 42 5.64 10.74 4.55
C SER A 42 5.43 9.76 5.72
N VAL A 43 6.31 8.78 5.83
CA VAL A 43 6.44 7.92 7.00
C VAL A 43 7.51 8.51 7.92
N GLU A 44 7.09 9.15 9.01
CA GLU A 44 8.03 9.75 9.96
C GLU A 44 8.75 8.67 10.79
N GLY A 45 10.06 8.87 10.99
CA GLY A 45 10.87 8.00 11.86
C GLY A 45 11.30 6.67 11.24
N TYR A 46 10.93 6.38 9.98
CA TYR A 46 11.33 5.17 9.26
C TYR A 46 11.91 5.52 7.89
N TYR A 47 13.14 5.09 7.65
CA TYR A 47 13.87 5.36 6.39
C TYR A 47 13.89 4.15 5.44
N ASP A 48 13.29 3.03 5.83
CA ASP A 48 13.26 1.79 5.05
C ASP A 48 12.10 1.80 4.04
N ILE A 49 12.41 1.61 2.76
CA ILE A 49 11.42 1.53 1.68
C ILE A 49 10.45 0.37 1.88
N ASN A 50 10.92 -0.78 2.36
CA ASN A 50 10.07 -1.96 2.60
C ASN A 50 9.00 -1.67 3.66
N TYR A 51 9.35 -0.87 4.66
CA TYR A 51 8.39 -0.39 5.66
C TYR A 51 7.32 0.47 4.98
N ALA A 52 7.71 1.42 4.14
CA ALA A 52 6.80 2.33 3.45
C ALA A 52 5.80 1.59 2.56
N GLU A 53 6.30 0.65 1.76
CA GLU A 53 5.47 -0.16 0.88
C GLU A 53 4.47 -1.00 1.67
N LEU A 54 4.91 -1.65 2.75
CA LEU A 54 4.03 -2.44 3.60
C LEU A 54 3.02 -1.54 4.35
N TYR A 55 3.44 -0.34 4.76
CA TYR A 55 2.59 0.65 5.39
C TYR A 55 1.48 1.13 4.44
N ALA A 56 1.79 1.36 3.17
CA ALA A 56 0.79 1.66 2.13
C ALA A 56 -0.28 0.57 2.03
N ALA A 57 0.16 -0.68 1.94
CA ALA A 57 -0.76 -1.82 1.84
C ALA A 57 -1.59 -2.01 3.11
N GLN A 58 -1.00 -1.83 4.30
CA GLN A 58 -1.73 -1.85 5.56
C GLN A 58 -2.80 -0.75 5.62
N ASN A 59 -2.48 0.46 5.16
CA ASN A 59 -3.44 1.57 5.09
C ASN A 59 -4.61 1.25 4.15
N ALA A 60 -4.31 0.66 2.98
CA ALA A 60 -5.32 0.26 2.01
C ALA A 60 -6.28 -0.79 2.59
N VAL A 61 -5.75 -1.86 3.20
CA VAL A 61 -6.53 -2.93 3.83
C VAL A 61 -7.40 -2.39 4.98
N LYS A 62 -6.82 -1.56 5.85
CA LYS A 62 -7.55 -0.93 6.97
C LYS A 62 -8.69 -0.05 6.46
N THR A 63 -8.46 0.72 5.40
CA THR A 63 -9.48 1.59 4.80
C THR A 63 -10.60 0.77 4.16
N ALA A 64 -10.28 -0.30 3.43
CA ALA A 64 -11.27 -1.20 2.85
C ALA A 64 -12.17 -1.83 3.92
N ALA A 65 -11.58 -2.34 5.01
CA ALA A 65 -12.32 -2.92 6.13
C ALA A 65 -13.25 -1.88 6.80
N LYS A 66 -12.75 -0.66 7.06
CA LYS A 66 -13.55 0.42 7.64
C LYS A 66 -14.73 0.81 6.75
N GLN A 67 -14.53 0.84 5.44
CA GLN A 67 -15.54 1.19 4.45
C GLN A 67 -16.40 0.00 4.00
N LYS A 68 -16.31 -1.14 4.69
CA LYS A 68 -17.15 -2.33 4.48
C LYS A 68 -17.06 -2.89 3.06
N TYR A 69 -15.88 -2.80 2.44
CA TYR A 69 -15.59 -3.59 1.24
C TYR A 69 -15.60 -5.07 1.60
N SER A 70 -16.13 -5.90 0.71
CA SER A 70 -16.09 -7.35 0.87
C SER A 70 -14.73 -7.91 0.47
N LYS A 71 -14.07 -7.29 -0.49
CA LYS A 71 -12.77 -7.70 -1.03
C LYS A 71 -11.92 -6.50 -1.41
N ILE A 72 -10.61 -6.61 -1.19
CA ILE A 72 -9.58 -5.74 -1.74
C ILE A 72 -8.51 -6.56 -2.47
N ILE A 73 -8.07 -6.08 -3.62
CA ILE A 73 -6.92 -6.58 -4.37
C ILE A 73 -5.83 -5.51 -4.28
N ILE A 74 -4.76 -5.81 -3.56
CA ILE A 74 -3.56 -4.96 -3.46
C ILE A 74 -2.66 -5.27 -4.65
N ARG A 75 -2.36 -4.25 -5.46
CA ARG A 75 -1.38 -4.31 -6.55
C ARG A 75 -0.14 -3.57 -6.11
N THR A 76 1.00 -4.22 -6.24
CA THR A 76 2.29 -3.68 -5.81
C THR A 76 3.41 -4.19 -6.71
N GLY A 77 4.45 -3.37 -6.91
CA GLY A 77 5.72 -3.79 -7.50
C GLY A 77 6.62 -4.55 -6.51
N SER A 78 6.30 -4.51 -5.21
CA SER A 78 7.12 -5.06 -4.14
C SER A 78 6.91 -6.55 -3.93
N ARG A 79 7.95 -7.34 -4.23
CA ARG A 79 7.94 -8.76 -3.88
C ARG A 79 7.87 -8.99 -2.36
N PHE A 80 8.53 -8.11 -1.60
CA PHE A 80 8.51 -8.13 -0.14
C PHE A 80 7.10 -8.01 0.42
N VAL A 81 6.34 -6.99 -0.02
CA VAL A 81 4.95 -6.81 0.41
C VAL A 81 4.07 -7.97 -0.04
N TYR A 82 4.23 -8.43 -1.28
CA TYR A 82 3.49 -9.58 -1.80
C TYR A 82 3.63 -10.81 -0.90
N ASP A 83 4.86 -11.19 -0.55
CA ASP A 83 5.12 -12.39 0.24
C ASP A 83 4.60 -12.24 1.68
N LEU A 84 4.72 -11.06 2.30
CA LEU A 84 4.21 -10.79 3.64
C LEU A 84 2.68 -10.78 3.70
N ILE A 85 2.00 -10.15 2.75
CA ILE A 85 0.53 -10.16 2.73
C ILE A 85 0.01 -11.57 2.46
N LYS A 86 0.62 -12.30 1.53
CA LYS A 86 0.22 -13.68 1.23
C LYS A 86 0.38 -14.59 2.45
N ASN A 87 1.48 -14.44 3.19
CA ASN A 87 1.81 -15.25 4.36
C ASN A 87 1.45 -14.59 5.70
N SER A 88 0.57 -13.58 5.72
CA SER A 88 0.31 -12.79 6.92
C SER A 88 -0.28 -13.58 8.10
N ALA A 89 -0.73 -14.83 7.89
CA ALA A 89 -1.14 -15.71 8.99
C ALA A 89 0.06 -16.15 9.86
N ASN A 90 1.27 -16.14 9.32
CA ASN A 90 2.52 -16.45 10.04
C ASN A 90 3.21 -15.17 10.55
N PHE A 91 2.43 -14.11 10.83
CA PHE A 91 2.97 -12.80 11.21
C PHE A 91 3.93 -12.86 12.40
N ALA A 92 3.78 -13.83 13.31
CA ALA A 92 4.67 -14.01 14.46
C ALA A 92 6.16 -14.21 14.09
N ASN A 93 6.45 -14.60 12.84
CA ASN A 93 7.81 -14.75 12.32
C ASN A 93 8.32 -13.52 11.54
N ALA A 94 7.51 -12.47 11.43
CA ALA A 94 7.94 -11.24 10.78
C ALA A 94 9.01 -10.52 11.64
N PRO A 95 9.94 -9.77 11.02
CA PRO A 95 10.85 -8.88 11.75
C PRO A 95 10.09 -7.96 12.72
N THR A 96 10.69 -7.71 13.88
CA THR A 96 10.06 -6.95 14.97
C THR A 96 9.60 -5.56 14.51
N GLU A 97 10.37 -4.95 13.60
CA GLU A 97 10.18 -3.61 13.08
C GLU A 97 8.91 -3.45 12.22
N ILE A 98 8.41 -4.55 11.65
CA ILE A 98 7.22 -4.56 10.79
C ILE A 98 6.10 -5.44 11.34
N LEU A 99 6.33 -6.12 12.46
CA LEU A 99 5.40 -7.08 13.06
C LEU A 99 4.01 -6.48 13.26
N HIS A 100 3.92 -5.24 13.73
CA HIS A 100 2.66 -4.54 13.94
C HIS A 100 1.88 -4.30 12.63
N LEU A 101 2.57 -4.09 11.50
CA LEU A 101 1.93 -3.91 10.20
C LEU A 101 1.36 -5.23 9.69
N VAL A 102 2.15 -6.31 9.72
CA VAL A 102 1.72 -7.63 9.25
C VAL A 102 0.59 -8.18 10.13
N GLN A 103 0.69 -7.99 11.46
CA GLN A 103 -0.36 -8.37 12.39
C GLN A 103 -1.65 -7.57 12.15
N SER A 104 -1.54 -6.26 11.92
CA SER A 104 -2.72 -5.44 11.58
C SER A 104 -3.41 -5.91 10.31
N ILE A 105 -2.65 -6.27 9.26
CA ILE A 105 -3.20 -6.83 8.01
C ILE A 105 -3.91 -8.16 8.30
N HIS A 106 -3.30 -9.03 9.11
CA HIS A 106 -3.91 -10.30 9.51
C HIS A 106 -5.24 -10.10 10.24
N ASP A 107 -5.31 -9.17 11.18
CA ASP A 107 -6.53 -8.90 11.94
C ASP A 107 -7.67 -8.41 11.04
N PHE A 108 -7.37 -7.56 10.05
CA PHE A 108 -8.36 -7.06 9.09
C PHE A 108 -8.83 -8.12 8.07
N LYS A 109 -8.08 -9.19 7.83
CA LYS A 109 -8.53 -10.30 6.97
C LYS A 109 -9.80 -11.01 7.48
N ARG A 110 -10.15 -10.80 8.77
CA ARG A 110 -11.43 -11.28 9.34
C ARG A 110 -12.64 -10.45 8.87
N GLN A 111 -12.40 -9.24 8.34
CA GLN A 111 -13.45 -8.28 7.95
C GLN A 111 -13.53 -8.07 6.43
N VAL A 112 -12.41 -8.27 5.71
CA VAL A 112 -12.32 -8.08 4.26
C VAL A 112 -11.45 -9.18 3.66
N ILE A 113 -11.84 -9.72 2.51
CA ILE A 113 -10.99 -10.64 1.75
C ILE A 113 -9.84 -9.84 1.15
N VAL A 114 -8.60 -10.18 1.53
CA VAL A 114 -7.39 -9.50 1.04
C VAL A 114 -6.66 -10.40 0.05
N ASN A 115 -6.61 -9.98 -1.21
CA ASN A 115 -5.76 -10.56 -2.24
C ASN A 115 -4.60 -9.62 -2.56
N VAL A 116 -3.49 -10.17 -3.04
CA VAL A 116 -2.33 -9.40 -3.50
C VAL A 116 -1.84 -9.93 -4.84
N GLU A 117 -1.51 -9.01 -5.74
CA GLU A 117 -1.02 -9.23 -7.10
C GLU A 117 0.29 -8.46 -7.29
N LEU A 118 1.28 -9.11 -7.92
CA LEU A 118 2.47 -8.41 -8.38
C LEU A 118 2.17 -7.78 -9.72
N GLU A 119 2.44 -6.48 -9.83
CA GLU A 119 2.46 -5.81 -11.12
C GLU A 119 3.82 -6.11 -11.78
N ALA A 120 3.77 -6.57 -13.03
CA ALA A 120 4.98 -6.92 -13.77
C ALA A 120 5.74 -5.64 -14.11
N ASN A 121 6.94 -5.48 -13.55
CA ASN A 121 7.86 -4.41 -13.93
C ASN A 121 8.33 -4.63 -15.37
N GLU A 122 7.76 -3.89 -16.33
CA GLU A 122 8.49 -3.63 -17.58
C GLU A 122 9.63 -2.65 -17.24
N ALA A 123 10.79 -3.23 -16.92
CA ALA A 123 12.09 -2.59 -16.72
C ALA A 123 12.25 -1.62 -15.51
N SER A 124 13.16 -2.01 -14.60
CA SER A 124 13.82 -1.22 -13.54
C SER A 124 12.95 -0.68 -12.39
N GLY A 125 13.31 -1.07 -11.16
CA GLY A 125 12.60 -0.81 -9.90
C GLY A 125 12.57 0.66 -9.47
N GLY A 126 11.74 1.44 -10.14
CA GLY A 126 11.38 2.82 -9.81
C GLY A 126 10.24 3.36 -10.67
N VAL A 127 10.00 2.75 -11.83
CA VAL A 127 8.96 3.17 -12.79
C VAL A 127 7.55 2.95 -12.23
N TYR A 128 7.30 1.86 -11.52
CA TYR A 128 5.99 1.58 -10.94
C TYR A 128 5.70 2.49 -9.74
N GLU A 129 6.67 2.63 -8.85
CA GLU A 129 6.53 3.37 -7.60
C GLU A 129 6.24 4.84 -7.88
N HIS A 130 6.97 5.42 -8.85
CA HIS A 130 6.75 6.78 -9.31
C HIS A 130 5.39 6.95 -9.99
N GLN A 131 4.97 6.00 -10.84
CA GLN A 131 3.65 6.06 -11.50
C GLN A 131 2.48 6.09 -10.50
N VAL A 132 2.56 5.34 -9.40
CA VAL A 132 1.48 5.36 -8.39
C VAL A 132 1.44 6.72 -7.68
N ALA A 133 2.60 7.30 -7.36
CA ALA A 133 2.70 8.63 -6.75
C ALA A 133 2.20 9.74 -7.70
N GLU A 134 2.61 9.69 -8.97
CA GLU A 134 2.15 10.60 -10.03
C GLU A 134 0.63 10.51 -10.22
N ARG A 135 0.05 9.30 -10.22
CA ARG A 135 -1.42 9.13 -10.29
C ARG A 135 -2.14 9.80 -9.13
N VAL A 136 -1.61 9.69 -7.91
CA VAL A 136 -2.20 10.37 -6.74
C VAL A 136 -2.05 11.89 -6.86
N THR A 137 -0.93 12.38 -7.39
CA THR A 137 -0.67 13.82 -7.55
C THR A 137 -1.54 14.44 -8.64
N ALA A 138 -1.56 13.85 -9.83
CA ALA A 138 -2.39 14.32 -10.94
C ALA A 138 -3.88 14.34 -10.58
N ASP A 139 -4.34 13.36 -9.79
CA ASP A 139 -5.73 13.31 -9.32
C ASP A 139 -6.08 14.41 -8.31
N LYS A 140 -5.09 14.99 -7.61
CA LYS A 140 -5.29 16.15 -6.73
C LYS A 140 -5.33 17.45 -7.52
N GLU A 141 -4.49 17.58 -8.56
CA GLU A 141 -4.40 18.79 -9.39
C GLU A 141 -5.67 19.00 -10.22
N ASN A 142 -6.24 17.94 -10.81
CA ASN A 142 -7.48 18.01 -11.59
C ASN A 142 -8.74 18.38 -10.77
N LYS A 143 -8.66 18.43 -9.44
CA LYS A 143 -9.77 18.87 -8.56
C LYS A 143 -9.82 20.38 -8.34
N HIS A 144 -8.85 21.13 -8.87
CA HIS A 144 -8.73 22.58 -8.70
C HIS A 144 -9.01 23.40 -9.98
N ASP A 145 -9.39 22.74 -11.08
CA ASP A 145 -9.89 23.35 -12.33
C ASP A 145 -11.43 23.22 -12.45
#